data_AF-A0A6L4AX41-F1
#
_entry.id   AF-A0A6L4AX41-F1
#
_cell.length_a   1.000
_cell.length_b   1.000
_cell.length_c   1.000
_cell.angle_alpha   90.00
_cell.angle_beta   90.00
_cell.angle_gamma   90.00
#
_symmetry.space_group_name_H-M   'P 1'
#
loop_
_entity.id
_entity.type
_entity.pdbx_description
1 polymer ?
#
loop_
_entity_poly.entity_id
_entity_poly.type
_entity_poly.pdbx_seq_one_letter_code
_entity_poly.pdbx_strand_id
1 'polypeptide(L)'
;SSAAPTSAPQPEPVAPAAPAASADNTAALLAAFQRGLGMPIYAHGGLTPERMEQLGMVVRESVSGTMGLLKARALTKREFRADMTMIVSKENNPLKFAPDLEFALFQMLEPKGGGFMRAEPAMRDAYLDLRSHQFGFLAGMRAAIGGLIQRFKPEVLEQRISRGGFLSSVLPGARKARLWDLYEQHYAAISREAEDDFDALFGREFLKAYEAQIERLRDEAEGK
;
A
#
# COMPACT_ATOMS: atom_id res chain seq x y z
N SER A 1 53.53 57.92 -47.73
CA SER A 1 52.50 57.02 -47.17
C SER A 1 51.57 57.80 -46.26
N SER A 2 50.31 57.94 -46.66
CA SER A 2 49.25 58.59 -45.87
C SER A 2 48.37 57.49 -45.29
N ALA A 3 48.27 57.39 -43.96
CA ALA A 3 47.43 56.43 -43.28
C ALA A 3 45.99 56.98 -43.18
N ALA A 4 45.01 56.21 -43.63
CA ALA A 4 43.59 56.53 -43.52
C ALA A 4 43.07 56.21 -42.11
N PRO A 5 42.14 57.00 -41.53
CA PRO A 5 41.56 56.71 -40.23
C PRO A 5 40.45 55.65 -40.33
N THR A 6 40.52 54.68 -39.42
CA THR A 6 39.55 53.60 -39.21
C THR A 6 38.23 54.13 -38.63
N SER A 7 37.11 53.86 -39.30
CA SER A 7 35.76 54.18 -38.83
C SER A 7 35.32 53.25 -37.69
N ALA A 8 34.89 53.82 -36.56
CA ALA A 8 34.31 53.09 -35.43
C ALA A 8 32.88 52.58 -35.75
N PRO A 9 32.46 51.41 -35.25
CA PRO A 9 31.13 50.87 -35.51
C PRO A 9 30.04 51.62 -34.74
N GLN A 10 28.96 51.95 -35.45
CA GLN A 10 27.76 52.62 -34.93
C GLN A 10 26.89 51.61 -34.16
N PRO A 11 26.31 51.95 -33.00
CA PRO A 11 25.44 51.04 -32.25
C PRO A 11 24.11 50.81 -32.99
N GLU A 12 23.75 49.54 -33.20
CA GLU A 12 22.46 49.15 -33.79
C GLU A 12 21.29 49.53 -32.86
N PRO A 13 20.15 49.99 -33.43
CA PRO A 13 18.96 50.31 -32.65
C PRO A 13 18.33 49.03 -32.08
N VAL A 14 18.27 48.93 -30.76
CA VAL A 14 17.56 47.87 -30.05
C VAL A 14 16.06 48.00 -30.35
N ALA A 15 15.50 47.04 -31.08
CA ALA A 15 14.07 46.94 -31.32
C ALA A 15 13.33 46.82 -29.96
N PRO A 16 12.18 47.50 -29.78
CA PRO A 16 11.40 47.38 -28.56
C PRO A 16 10.92 45.93 -28.40
N ALA A 17 11.23 45.33 -27.26
CA ALA A 17 10.71 44.01 -26.88
C ALA A 17 9.18 44.06 -26.86
N ALA A 18 8.56 43.16 -27.63
CA ALA A 18 7.11 43.00 -27.63
C ALA A 18 6.61 42.64 -26.21
N PRO A 19 5.45 43.18 -25.77
CA PRO A 19 4.88 42.83 -24.47
C PRO A 19 4.54 41.33 -24.43
N ALA A 20 5.06 40.62 -23.42
CA ALA A 20 4.84 39.20 -23.23
C ALA A 20 3.35 38.88 -23.06
N ALA A 21 2.87 37.91 -23.84
CA ALA A 21 1.54 37.33 -23.74
C ALA A 21 1.34 36.65 -22.36
N SER A 22 0.63 37.32 -21.46
CA SER A 22 0.40 36.84 -20.08
C SER A 22 -1.05 36.44 -19.78
N ALA A 23 -2.00 36.73 -20.68
CA ALA A 23 -3.41 36.42 -20.47
C ALA A 23 -3.82 34.99 -20.90
N ASP A 24 -3.02 34.31 -21.72
CA ASP A 24 -3.39 33.03 -22.37
C ASP A 24 -2.94 31.77 -21.60
N ASN A 25 -2.06 31.93 -20.59
CA ASN A 25 -1.48 30.80 -19.87
C ASN A 25 -2.45 30.18 -18.83
N THR A 26 -3.28 30.99 -18.17
CA THR A 26 -4.18 30.51 -17.10
C THR A 26 -5.25 29.56 -17.62
N ALA A 27 -5.81 29.83 -18.81
CA ALA A 27 -6.77 28.94 -19.45
C ALA A 27 -6.13 27.60 -19.85
N ALA A 28 -4.92 27.64 -20.38
CA ALA A 28 -4.15 26.44 -20.72
C ALA A 28 -3.82 25.59 -19.47
N LEU A 29 -3.43 26.23 -18.36
CA LEU A 29 -3.19 25.58 -17.07
C LEU A 29 -4.47 24.93 -16.50
N LEU A 30 -5.61 25.64 -16.53
CA LEU A 30 -6.89 25.09 -16.09
C LEU A 30 -7.30 23.88 -16.94
N ALA A 31 -7.15 23.98 -18.27
CA ALA A 31 -7.44 22.87 -19.18
C ALA A 31 -6.52 21.67 -18.93
N ALA A 32 -5.24 21.89 -18.63
CA ALA A 32 -4.32 20.82 -18.26
C ALA A 32 -4.72 20.14 -16.94
N PHE A 33 -5.09 20.93 -15.94
CA PHE A 33 -5.57 20.41 -14.67
C PHE A 33 -6.85 19.57 -14.84
N GLN A 34 -7.81 20.05 -15.62
CA GLN A 34 -9.05 19.31 -15.92
C GLN A 34 -8.78 17.97 -16.63
N ARG A 35 -7.82 17.94 -17.57
CA ARG A 35 -7.39 16.67 -18.21
C ARG A 35 -6.80 15.69 -17.20
N GLY A 36 -5.97 16.18 -16.28
CA GLY A 36 -5.38 15.35 -15.22
C GLY A 36 -6.41 14.86 -14.20
N LEU A 37 -7.40 15.69 -13.86
CA LEU A 37 -8.46 15.34 -12.92
C LEU A 37 -9.51 14.38 -13.54
N GLY A 38 -9.66 14.40 -14.87
CA GLY A 38 -10.64 13.57 -15.58
C GLY A 38 -12.08 14.09 -15.50
N MET A 39 -12.29 15.33 -15.04
CA MET A 39 -13.61 15.97 -15.02
C MET A 39 -13.51 17.48 -15.30
N PRO A 40 -14.54 18.08 -15.91
CA PRO A 40 -14.58 19.53 -16.11
C PRO A 40 -14.72 20.24 -14.76
N ILE A 41 -14.06 21.39 -14.64
CA ILE A 41 -14.21 22.29 -13.51
C ILE A 41 -14.74 23.62 -14.03
N TYR A 42 -16.00 23.90 -13.72
CA TYR A 42 -16.65 25.16 -14.05
C TYR A 42 -16.29 26.20 -12.98
N ALA A 43 -15.01 26.53 -12.90
CA ALA A 43 -14.51 27.53 -11.97
C ALA A 43 -14.97 28.92 -12.46
N HIS A 44 -16.09 29.42 -11.94
CA HIS A 44 -16.46 30.82 -12.11
C HIS A 44 -15.31 31.68 -11.55
N GLY A 45 -14.54 32.35 -12.41
CA GLY A 45 -13.33 33.12 -12.06
C GLY A 45 -11.97 32.43 -12.28
N GLY A 46 -11.90 31.23 -12.86
CA GLY A 46 -10.62 30.59 -13.24
C GLY A 46 -9.76 30.10 -12.07
N LEU A 47 -8.45 29.94 -12.29
CA LEU A 47 -7.49 29.61 -11.23
C LEU A 47 -7.17 30.87 -10.43
N THR A 48 -7.65 30.96 -9.19
CA THR A 48 -7.30 32.03 -8.24
C THR A 48 -6.23 31.54 -7.26
N PRO A 49 -5.48 32.43 -6.60
CA PRO A 49 -4.52 32.05 -5.57
C PRO A 49 -5.12 31.14 -4.50
N GLU A 50 -6.31 31.46 -3.99
CA GLU A 50 -7.00 30.70 -2.94
C GLU A 50 -7.36 29.29 -3.42
N ARG A 51 -7.78 29.15 -4.69
CA ARG A 51 -8.04 27.84 -5.30
C ARG A 51 -6.76 27.03 -5.47
N MET A 52 -5.67 27.67 -5.88
CA MET A 52 -4.38 27.00 -6.02
C MET A 52 -3.84 26.53 -4.68
N GLU A 53 -4.00 27.33 -3.62
CA GLU A 53 -3.69 26.93 -2.24
C GLU A 53 -4.54 25.73 -1.81
N GLN A 54 -5.86 25.78 -2.05
CA GLN A 54 -6.75 24.67 -1.72
C GLN A 54 -6.37 23.38 -2.45
N LEU A 55 -6.01 23.45 -3.73
CA LEU A 55 -5.52 22.30 -4.50
C LEU A 55 -4.22 21.75 -3.90
N GLY A 56 -3.29 22.62 -3.52
CA GLY A 56 -2.06 22.23 -2.83
C GLY A 56 -2.33 21.52 -1.51
N MET A 57 -3.29 22.00 -0.70
CA MET A 57 -3.72 21.35 0.54
C MET A 57 -4.29 19.96 0.28
N VAL A 58 -5.17 19.80 -0.72
CA VAL A 58 -5.75 18.49 -1.07
C VAL A 58 -4.66 17.50 -1.51
N VAL A 59 -3.72 17.94 -2.35
CA VAL A 59 -2.59 17.11 -2.79
C VAL A 59 -1.74 16.70 -1.58
N ARG A 60 -1.36 17.66 -0.73
CA ARG A 60 -0.54 17.42 0.46
C ARG A 60 -1.19 16.41 1.41
N GLU A 61 -2.47 16.59 1.74
CA GLU A 61 -3.19 15.70 2.64
C GLU A 61 -3.40 14.31 2.03
N SER A 62 -3.64 14.22 0.72
CA SER A 62 -3.77 12.93 0.03
C SER A 62 -2.47 12.13 0.08
N VAL A 63 -1.32 12.77 -0.14
CA VAL A 63 0.01 12.12 -0.07
C VAL A 63 0.33 11.75 1.38
N SER A 64 0.14 12.68 2.32
CA SER A 64 0.36 12.48 3.75
C SER A 64 -0.44 11.29 4.29
N GLY A 65 -1.75 11.27 4.01
CA GLY A 65 -2.63 10.18 4.43
C GLY A 65 -2.24 8.84 3.81
N THR A 66 -1.88 8.82 2.53
CA THR A 66 -1.41 7.59 1.85
C THR A 66 -0.13 7.05 2.47
N MET A 67 0.85 7.92 2.76
CA MET A 67 2.07 7.52 3.47
C MET A 67 1.77 7.01 4.88
N GLY A 68 0.85 7.65 5.61
CA GLY A 68 0.39 7.21 6.92
C GLY A 68 -0.19 5.80 6.89
N LEU A 69 -1.05 5.50 5.91
CA LEU A 69 -1.62 4.16 5.70
C LEU A 69 -0.56 3.12 5.36
N LEU A 70 0.42 3.47 4.51
CA LEU A 70 1.54 2.58 4.16
C LEU A 70 2.42 2.27 5.38
N LYS A 71 2.69 3.25 6.24
CA LYS A 71 3.41 3.07 7.51
C LYS A 71 2.63 2.19 8.48
N ALA A 72 1.34 2.45 8.66
CA ALA A 72 0.46 1.63 9.51
C ALA A 72 0.47 0.17 9.06
N ARG A 73 0.32 -0.09 7.76
CA ARG A 73 0.43 -1.43 7.17
C ARG A 73 1.77 -2.11 7.49
N ALA A 74 2.89 -1.39 7.39
CA ALA A 74 4.21 -1.93 7.68
C ALA A 74 4.36 -2.33 9.15
N LEU A 75 3.79 -1.55 10.07
CA LEU A 75 3.74 -1.87 11.50
C LEU A 75 2.89 -3.11 11.76
N THR A 76 1.69 -3.20 11.18
CA THR A 76 0.80 -4.36 11.32
C THR A 76 1.49 -5.65 10.85
N LYS A 77 2.19 -5.62 9.71
CA LYS A 77 2.96 -6.79 9.24
C LYS A 77 3.99 -7.27 10.26
N ARG A 78 4.68 -6.34 10.91
CA ARG A 78 5.72 -6.65 11.91
C ARG A 78 5.15 -7.26 13.19
N GLU A 79 3.97 -6.82 13.61
CA GLU A 79 3.30 -7.34 14.81
C GLU A 79 2.88 -8.81 14.65
N PHE A 80 2.39 -9.20 13.49
CA PHE A 80 1.93 -10.57 13.24
C PHE A 80 3.04 -11.56 12.82
N ARG A 81 4.32 -11.19 12.98
CA ARG A 81 5.51 -11.98 12.58
C ARG A 81 5.35 -12.68 11.23
N ALA A 82 4.64 -12.04 10.31
CA ALA A 82 4.58 -12.45 8.93
C ALA A 82 5.87 -11.96 8.26
N ASP A 83 7.01 -12.50 8.68
CA ASP A 83 8.30 -12.38 8.00
C ASP A 83 8.25 -13.20 6.71
N MET A 84 7.28 -12.89 5.86
CA MET A 84 7.24 -13.37 4.50
C MET A 84 7.94 -12.32 3.67
N THR A 85 9.06 -12.73 3.10
CA THR A 85 9.81 -12.03 2.07
C THR A 85 8.89 -11.87 0.86
N MET A 86 8.00 -10.88 0.91
CA MET A 86 7.23 -10.49 -0.25
C MET A 86 8.19 -9.83 -1.22
N ILE A 87 8.35 -10.43 -2.38
CA ILE A 87 9.10 -9.85 -3.49
C ILE A 87 8.35 -8.58 -3.90
N VAL A 88 8.85 -7.43 -3.47
CA VAL A 88 8.31 -6.12 -3.82
C VAL A 88 8.68 -5.83 -5.28
N SER A 89 7.72 -5.22 -6.00
CA SER A 89 7.84 -4.73 -7.37
C SER A 89 9.17 -4.04 -7.70
N LYS A 90 9.60 -4.16 -8.97
CA LYS A 90 10.86 -3.71 -9.56
C LYS A 90 11.10 -2.19 -9.59
N GLU A 91 10.14 -1.35 -9.20
CA GLU A 91 10.24 0.11 -9.32
C GLU A 91 10.11 0.81 -7.96
N ASN A 92 10.98 1.78 -7.67
CA ASN A 92 10.95 2.49 -6.38
C ASN A 92 9.76 3.46 -6.32
N ASN A 93 8.74 3.12 -5.53
CA ASN A 93 7.62 4.00 -5.27
C ASN A 93 7.99 5.09 -4.23
N PRO A 94 7.94 6.39 -4.57
CA PRO A 94 8.31 7.46 -3.63
C PRO A 94 7.45 7.46 -2.35
N LEU A 95 6.20 7.03 -2.39
CA LEU A 95 5.31 6.99 -1.22
C LEU A 95 5.70 5.91 -0.20
N LYS A 96 6.41 4.87 -0.66
CA LYS A 96 6.86 3.75 0.19
C LYS A 96 8.27 4.00 0.76
N PHE A 97 9.11 4.71 0.02
CA PHE A 97 10.54 4.81 0.29
C PHE A 97 11.03 6.22 0.63
N ALA A 98 10.20 7.25 0.50
CA ALA A 98 10.57 8.60 0.90
C ALA A 98 10.87 8.68 2.42
N PRO A 99 11.90 9.44 2.83
CA PRO A 99 12.19 9.68 4.24
C PRO A 99 11.08 10.48 4.93
N ASP A 100 10.48 11.45 4.22
CA ASP A 100 9.46 12.37 4.72
C ASP A 100 8.45 12.77 3.62
N LEU A 101 7.45 13.56 4.02
CA LEU A 101 6.36 13.99 3.16
C LEU A 101 6.84 14.99 2.10
N GLU A 102 7.74 15.88 2.49
CA GLU A 102 8.33 16.92 1.65
C GLU A 102 9.07 16.29 0.47
N PHE A 103 9.89 15.27 0.73
CA PHE A 103 10.59 14.51 -0.31
C PHE A 103 9.61 13.75 -1.20
N ALA A 104 8.58 13.11 -0.62
CA ALA A 104 7.57 12.42 -1.41
C ALA A 104 6.85 13.39 -2.37
N LEU A 105 6.37 14.53 -1.87
CA LEU A 105 5.71 15.56 -2.68
C LEU A 105 6.63 16.10 -3.77
N PHE A 106 7.89 16.35 -3.44
CA PHE A 106 8.89 16.78 -4.40
C PHE A 106 9.05 15.77 -5.53
N GLN A 107 9.22 14.48 -5.22
CA GLN A 107 9.34 13.43 -6.24
C GLN A 107 8.07 13.25 -7.08
N MET A 108 6.88 13.49 -6.49
CA MET A 108 5.60 13.35 -7.17
C MET A 108 5.31 14.54 -8.12
N LEU A 109 5.62 15.76 -7.70
CA LEU A 109 5.30 16.99 -8.44
C LEU A 109 6.43 17.46 -9.36
N GLU A 110 7.68 17.30 -8.92
CA GLU A 110 8.89 17.71 -9.63
C GLU A 110 9.91 16.56 -9.72
N PRO A 111 9.58 15.45 -10.40
CA PRO A 111 10.48 14.31 -10.49
C PRO A 111 11.82 14.72 -11.13
N LYS A 112 12.89 14.73 -10.33
CA LYS A 112 14.26 14.96 -10.82
C LYS A 112 14.96 13.63 -11.08
N GLY A 113 15.31 13.38 -12.34
CA GLY A 113 16.10 12.21 -12.76
C GLY A 113 15.29 10.91 -12.92
N GLY A 114 16.00 9.81 -13.13
CA GLY A 114 15.44 8.45 -13.14
C GLY A 114 15.65 7.75 -11.81
N GLY A 115 14.71 6.90 -11.39
CA GLY A 115 14.88 6.04 -10.21
C GLY A 115 13.65 5.89 -9.33
N PHE A 116 12.67 6.79 -9.43
CA PHE A 116 11.37 6.69 -8.76
C PHE A 116 10.23 6.65 -9.79
N MET A 117 9.14 5.98 -9.42
CA MET A 117 7.89 5.97 -10.19
C MET A 117 7.32 7.38 -10.33
N ARG A 118 6.66 7.66 -11.46
CA ARG A 118 5.88 8.90 -11.63
C ARG A 118 4.64 8.91 -10.73
N ALA A 119 4.07 10.10 -10.51
CA ALA A 119 2.97 10.30 -9.57
C ALA A 119 1.78 9.35 -9.76
N GLU A 120 1.23 9.26 -10.97
CA GLU A 120 0.07 8.41 -11.22
C GLU A 120 0.34 6.91 -10.92
N PRO A 121 1.36 6.25 -11.53
CA PRO A 121 1.62 4.86 -11.23
C PRO A 121 2.06 4.64 -9.76
N ALA A 122 2.73 5.61 -9.13
CA ALA A 122 3.07 5.54 -7.70
C ALA A 122 1.82 5.51 -6.80
N MET A 123 0.83 6.37 -7.05
CA MET A 123 -0.44 6.36 -6.30
C MET A 123 -1.19 5.04 -6.53
N ARG A 124 -1.30 4.59 -7.80
CA ARG A 124 -2.00 3.34 -8.15
C ARG A 124 -1.35 2.13 -7.47
N ASP A 125 -0.02 2.04 -7.51
CA ASP A 125 0.75 0.98 -6.86
C ASP A 125 0.58 1.01 -5.33
N ALA A 126 0.61 2.19 -4.70
CA ALA A 126 0.37 2.32 -3.26
C ALA A 126 -1.05 1.85 -2.86
N TYR A 127 -2.08 2.28 -3.59
CA TYR A 127 -3.46 1.87 -3.30
C TYR A 127 -3.74 0.40 -3.59
N LEU A 128 -3.13 -0.16 -4.64
CA LEU A 128 -3.19 -1.58 -4.94
C LEU A 128 -2.62 -2.39 -3.77
N ASP A 129 -1.45 -2.00 -3.26
CA ASP A 129 -0.81 -2.64 -2.11
C ASP A 129 -1.67 -2.56 -0.84
N LEU A 130 -2.24 -1.38 -0.56
CA LEU A 130 -3.10 -1.15 0.61
C LEU A 130 -4.36 -2.01 0.54
N ARG A 131 -5.04 -2.03 -0.61
CA ARG A 131 -6.26 -2.81 -0.81
C ARG A 131 -6.02 -4.32 -0.76
N SER A 132 -4.96 -4.78 -1.44
CA SER A 132 -4.57 -6.19 -1.43
C SER A 132 -4.25 -6.66 -0.01
N HIS A 133 -3.56 -5.81 0.76
CA HIS A 133 -3.27 -6.10 2.16
C HIS A 133 -4.54 -6.17 3.01
N GLN A 134 -5.46 -5.21 2.89
CA GLN A 134 -6.69 -5.19 3.69
C GLN A 134 -7.54 -6.45 3.44
N PHE A 135 -7.74 -6.83 2.19
CA PHE A 135 -8.53 -8.02 1.86
C PHE A 135 -7.80 -9.32 2.18
N GLY A 136 -6.50 -9.39 1.90
CA GLY A 136 -5.65 -10.52 2.28
C GLY A 136 -5.66 -10.74 3.79
N PHE A 137 -5.60 -9.65 4.57
CA PHE A 137 -5.69 -9.68 6.04
C PHE A 137 -7.01 -10.26 6.52
N LEU A 138 -8.13 -9.75 6.01
CA LEU A 138 -9.45 -10.23 6.41
C LEU A 138 -9.67 -11.70 6.05
N ALA A 139 -9.25 -12.10 4.85
CA ALA A 139 -9.36 -13.49 4.39
C ALA A 139 -8.46 -14.43 5.21
N GLY A 140 -7.20 -14.04 5.44
CA GLY A 140 -6.27 -14.79 6.29
C GLY A 140 -6.79 -14.95 7.71
N MET A 141 -7.38 -13.90 8.29
CA MET A 141 -7.98 -13.95 9.62
C MET A 141 -9.16 -14.93 9.69
N ARG A 142 -10.07 -14.88 8.71
CA ARG A 142 -11.20 -15.83 8.64
C ARG A 142 -10.72 -17.28 8.52
N ALA A 143 -9.71 -17.52 7.69
CA ALA A 143 -9.13 -18.84 7.50
C ALA A 143 -8.40 -19.33 8.76
N ALA A 144 -7.63 -18.48 9.43
CA ALA A 144 -6.93 -18.82 10.66
C ALA A 144 -7.89 -19.17 11.79
N ILE A 145 -8.95 -18.38 11.99
CA ILE A 145 -10.01 -18.68 12.97
C ILE A 145 -10.72 -19.99 12.61
N GLY A 146 -11.06 -20.18 11.33
CA GLY A 146 -11.67 -21.43 10.85
C GLY A 146 -10.78 -22.64 11.14
N GLY A 147 -9.49 -22.56 10.83
CA GLY A 147 -8.50 -23.60 11.11
C GLY A 147 -8.32 -23.87 12.59
N LEU A 148 -8.32 -22.82 13.43
CA LEU A 148 -8.29 -22.94 14.87
C LEU A 148 -9.51 -23.72 15.39
N ILE A 149 -10.73 -23.35 14.98
CA ILE A 149 -11.97 -24.03 15.38
C ILE A 149 -11.94 -25.51 14.98
N GLN A 150 -11.43 -25.85 13.78
CA GLN A 150 -11.34 -27.24 13.32
C GLN A 150 -10.46 -28.11 14.23
N ARG A 151 -9.46 -27.54 14.90
CA ARG A 151 -8.61 -28.28 15.85
C ARG A 151 -9.29 -28.58 17.18
N PHE A 152 -10.29 -27.80 17.55
CA PHE A 152 -11.13 -28.05 18.73
C PHE A 152 -12.26 -29.05 18.46
N LYS A 153 -12.32 -29.64 17.26
CA LYS A 153 -13.24 -30.75 16.99
C LYS A 153 -13.00 -31.89 17.98
N PRO A 154 -14.07 -32.45 18.60
CA PRO A 154 -13.93 -33.50 19.60
C PRO A 154 -13.09 -34.69 19.15
N GLU A 155 -13.22 -35.10 17.89
CA GLU A 155 -12.49 -36.24 17.33
C GLU A 155 -10.99 -35.95 17.18
N VAL A 156 -10.64 -34.71 16.83
CA VAL A 156 -9.24 -34.26 16.69
C VAL A 156 -8.59 -34.16 18.06
N LEU A 157 -9.28 -33.58 19.05
CA LEU A 157 -8.84 -33.51 20.43
C LEU A 157 -8.69 -34.91 21.04
N GLU A 158 -9.68 -35.79 20.85
CA GLU A 158 -9.64 -37.17 21.34
C GLU A 158 -8.44 -37.92 20.76
N GLN A 159 -8.19 -37.83 19.45
CA GLN A 159 -7.01 -38.45 18.83
C GLN A 159 -5.70 -37.90 19.40
N ARG A 160 -5.62 -36.58 19.61
CA ARG A 160 -4.41 -35.92 20.12
C ARG A 160 -4.10 -36.33 21.56
N ILE A 161 -5.14 -36.37 22.40
CA ILE A 161 -5.06 -36.74 23.82
C ILE A 161 -4.84 -38.26 23.99
N SER A 162 -5.41 -39.09 23.10
CA SER A 162 -5.35 -40.56 23.20
C SER A 162 -4.04 -41.17 22.68
N ARG A 163 -3.15 -40.40 22.02
CA ARG A 163 -1.84 -40.88 21.54
C ARG A 163 -0.93 -41.44 22.65
N GLY A 164 -1.24 -41.19 23.92
CA GLY A 164 -0.55 -41.78 25.08
C GLY A 164 -0.91 -43.24 25.39
N GLY A 165 -1.80 -43.90 24.63
CA GLY A 165 -2.02 -45.35 24.71
C GLY A 165 -2.88 -45.87 25.87
N PHE A 166 -3.29 -45.02 26.81
CA PHE A 166 -4.03 -45.43 28.02
C PHE A 166 -5.56 -45.54 27.84
N LEU A 167 -6.11 -45.20 26.68
CA LEU A 167 -7.56 -45.22 26.46
C LEU A 167 -8.13 -46.58 26.03
N SER A 168 -7.30 -47.50 25.55
CA SER A 168 -7.75 -48.80 25.03
C SER A 168 -8.21 -49.79 26.11
N SER A 169 -7.87 -49.55 27.38
CA SER A 169 -8.21 -50.42 28.52
C SER A 169 -9.42 -49.94 29.33
N VAL A 170 -10.02 -48.80 28.98
CA VAL A 170 -11.11 -48.18 29.75
C VAL A 170 -12.47 -48.70 29.30
N LEU A 171 -13.34 -49.07 30.26
CA LEU A 171 -14.73 -49.46 30.01
C LEU A 171 -15.48 -48.36 29.22
N PRO A 172 -16.33 -48.70 28.24
CA PRO A 172 -17.02 -47.72 27.38
C PRO A 172 -17.78 -46.62 28.13
N GLY A 173 -18.35 -46.94 29.30
CA GLY A 173 -19.07 -45.98 30.14
C GLY A 173 -18.21 -44.94 30.86
N ALA A 174 -16.92 -45.22 31.10
CA ALA A 174 -15.99 -44.31 31.80
C ALA A 174 -15.08 -43.52 30.83
N ARG A 175 -15.09 -43.87 29.54
CA ARG A 175 -14.21 -43.29 28.51
C ARG A 175 -14.35 -41.78 28.40
N LYS A 176 -15.58 -41.25 28.40
CA LYS A 176 -15.83 -39.80 28.28
C LYS A 176 -15.32 -39.02 29.50
N ALA A 177 -15.53 -39.53 30.71
CA ALA A 177 -14.99 -38.92 31.93
C ALA A 177 -13.45 -38.88 31.89
N ARG A 178 -12.82 -39.99 31.49
CA ARG A 178 -11.36 -40.05 31.36
C ARG A 178 -10.82 -39.08 30.30
N LEU A 179 -11.52 -38.90 29.18
CA LEU A 179 -11.14 -37.91 28.17
C LEU A 179 -11.22 -36.48 28.69
N TRP A 180 -12.21 -36.17 29.53
CA TRP A 180 -12.32 -34.87 30.18
C TRP A 180 -11.15 -34.62 31.15
N ASP A 181 -10.83 -35.58 32.01
CA ASP A 181 -9.69 -35.46 32.94
C ASP A 181 -8.36 -35.22 32.19
N LEU A 182 -8.16 -35.92 31.07
CA LEU A 182 -6.96 -35.76 30.25
C LEU A 182 -6.95 -34.41 29.52
N TYR A 183 -8.10 -33.92 29.07
CA TYR A 183 -8.23 -32.58 28.50
C TYR A 183 -7.83 -31.51 29.53
N GLU A 184 -8.35 -31.59 30.77
CA GLU A 184 -7.97 -30.65 31.84
C GLU A 184 -6.47 -30.68 32.14
N GLN A 185 -5.86 -31.86 32.19
CA GLN A 185 -4.42 -32.03 32.41
C GLN A 185 -3.56 -31.41 31.29
N HIS A 186 -4.04 -31.45 30.05
CA HIS A 186 -3.29 -30.98 28.88
C HIS A 186 -3.70 -29.60 28.37
N TYR A 187 -4.73 -28.97 28.94
CA TYR A 187 -5.31 -27.72 28.44
C TYR A 187 -4.28 -26.62 28.21
N ALA A 188 -3.39 -26.37 29.17
CA ALA A 188 -2.38 -25.31 29.04
C ALA A 188 -1.39 -25.57 27.89
N ALA A 189 -1.03 -26.82 27.65
CA ALA A 189 -0.18 -27.20 26.53
C ALA A 189 -0.93 -27.07 25.19
N ILE A 190 -2.18 -27.54 25.13
CA ILE A 190 -3.04 -27.43 23.95
C ILE A 190 -3.28 -25.94 23.60
N SER A 191 -3.50 -25.08 24.58
CA SER A 191 -3.72 -23.64 24.38
C SER A 191 -2.47 -22.95 23.80
N ARG A 192 -1.29 -23.19 24.38
CA ARG A 192 -0.04 -22.63 23.85
C ARG A 192 0.27 -23.12 22.44
N GLU A 193 0.12 -24.42 22.21
CA GLU A 193 0.32 -24.99 20.87
C GLU A 193 -0.68 -24.40 19.87
N ALA A 194 -1.93 -24.15 20.28
CA ALA A 194 -2.94 -23.52 19.44
C ALA A 194 -2.62 -22.05 19.11
N GLU A 195 -2.02 -21.30 20.04
CA GLU A 195 -1.52 -19.95 19.81
C GLU A 195 -0.35 -19.94 18.81
N ASP A 196 0.68 -20.77 19.04
CA ASP A 196 1.84 -20.90 18.14
C ASP A 196 1.40 -21.33 16.72
N ASP A 197 0.48 -22.29 16.66
CA ASP A 197 -0.08 -22.78 15.40
C ASP A 197 -0.96 -21.73 14.71
N PHE A 198 -1.66 -20.87 15.47
CA PHE A 198 -2.48 -19.80 14.91
C PHE A 198 -1.59 -18.80 14.18
N ASP A 199 -0.49 -18.36 14.77
CA ASP A 199 0.46 -17.45 14.12
C ASP A 199 1.01 -18.04 12.82
N ALA A 200 1.37 -19.33 12.84
CA ALA A 200 1.88 -20.03 11.66
C ALA A 200 0.83 -20.22 10.56
N LEU A 201 -0.42 -20.55 10.91
CA LEU A 201 -1.53 -20.66 9.96
C LEU A 201 -1.93 -19.31 9.40
N PHE A 202 -2.00 -18.30 10.26
CA PHE A 202 -2.36 -16.95 9.90
C PHE A 202 -1.40 -16.43 8.83
N GLY A 203 -0.09 -16.55 9.04
CA GLY A 203 0.91 -16.13 8.04
C GLY A 203 0.74 -16.82 6.68
N ARG A 204 0.53 -18.16 6.67
CA ARG A 204 0.35 -18.93 5.43
C ARG A 204 -0.95 -18.56 4.69
N GLU A 205 -2.07 -18.52 5.39
CA GLU A 205 -3.37 -18.21 4.78
C GLU A 205 -3.47 -16.74 4.37
N PHE A 206 -2.82 -15.84 5.12
CA PHE A 206 -2.66 -14.43 4.75
C PHE A 206 -1.97 -14.29 3.39
N LEU A 207 -0.81 -14.96 3.18
CA LEU A 207 -0.08 -14.86 1.92
C LEU A 207 -0.92 -15.38 0.76
N LYS A 208 -1.53 -16.56 0.92
CA LYS A 208 -2.36 -17.16 -0.11
C LYS A 208 -3.51 -16.24 -0.52
N ALA A 209 -4.17 -15.60 0.44
CA ALA A 209 -5.24 -14.66 0.14
C ALA A 209 -4.74 -13.35 -0.47
N TYR A 210 -3.57 -12.87 -0.05
CA TYR A 210 -2.91 -11.69 -0.61
C TYR A 210 -2.52 -11.90 -2.08
N GLU A 211 -1.87 -13.02 -2.39
CA GLU A 211 -1.48 -13.42 -3.76
C GLU A 211 -2.70 -13.56 -4.66
N ALA A 212 -3.74 -14.26 -4.20
CA ALA A 212 -5.00 -14.41 -4.95
C ALA A 212 -5.68 -13.05 -5.20
N GLN A 213 -5.57 -12.09 -4.28
CA GLN A 213 -6.13 -10.76 -4.47
C GLN A 213 -5.30 -9.93 -5.45
N ILE A 214 -3.97 -10.04 -5.44
CA ILE A 214 -3.11 -9.42 -6.46
C ILE A 214 -3.43 -9.98 -7.84
N GLU A 215 -3.57 -11.30 -7.96
CA GLU A 215 -3.92 -11.97 -9.21
C GLU A 215 -5.27 -11.48 -9.74
N ARG A 216 -6.31 -11.50 -8.91
CA ARG A 216 -7.64 -10.97 -9.27
C ARG A 216 -7.60 -9.52 -9.73
N LEU A 217 -6.89 -8.66 -9.00
CA LEU A 217 -6.79 -7.23 -9.35
C LEU A 217 -5.97 -6.98 -10.62
N ARG A 218 -4.99 -7.84 -10.89
CA ARG A 218 -4.24 -7.82 -12.15
C ARG A 218 -5.13 -8.22 -13.32
N ASP A 219 -5.93 -9.28 -13.16
CA ASP A 219 -6.89 -9.72 -14.18
C ASP A 219 -7.93 -8.63 -14.48
N GLU A 220 -8.46 -7.98 -13.44
CA GLU A 220 -9.38 -6.83 -13.57
C GLU A 220 -8.73 -5.65 -14.31
N ALA A 221 -7.44 -5.37 -14.07
CA ALA A 221 -6.71 -4.30 -14.74
C ALA A 221 -6.33 -4.62 -16.19
N GLU A 222 -6.13 -5.91 -16.51
CA GLU A 222 -5.88 -6.42 -17.87
C GLU A 222 -7.18 -6.60 -18.69
N GLY A 223 -8.35 -6.36 -18.09
CA GLY A 223 -9.65 -6.42 -18.77
C GLY A 223 -10.08 -7.83 -19.17
N LYS A 224 -9.70 -8.84 -18.39
CA LYS A 224 -10.13 -10.23 -18.57
C LYS A 224 -11.34 -10.58 -17.72
#